data_AF-A0A9P0T4R4-F1
#
_entry.id   AF-A0A9P0T4R4-F1
#
_cell.length_a   1.000
_cell.length_b   1.000
_cell.length_c   1.000
_cell.angle_alpha   90.00
_cell.angle_beta   90.00
_cell.angle_gamma   90.00
#
_symmetry.space_group_name_H-M   'P 1'
#
loop_
_entity.id
_entity.type
_entity.pdbx_description
1 polymer ?
#
loop_
_entity_poly.entity_id
_entity_poly.type
_entity_poly.pdbx_seq_one_letter_code
_entity_poly.pdbx_strand_id
1 'polypeptide(L)'
;MEQRRALIRASQTQEQREAARETARVETRNRRAYRTDEQRNNLRSARRNGLEMESTDLNRAAFLYDCTIDYSLHRLVCIGPMDVVCQHCGELKFAGETSGLCCLSGKVKLSLLVPPPEPLCFMAKH
;
A
#
# COMPACT_ATOMS: atom_id res chain seq x y z
N MET A 1 32.38 -9.93 1.06
CA MET A 1 31.95 -11.08 1.91
C MET A 1 30.92 -11.96 1.21
N GLU A 2 29.87 -11.38 0.64
CA GLU A 2 28.75 -12.12 0.04
C GLU A 2 29.11 -12.87 -1.26
N GLN A 3 29.89 -12.26 -2.14
CA GLN A 3 30.42 -12.90 -3.36
C GLN A 3 31.32 -14.11 -3.04
N ARG A 4 32.14 -14.01 -1.97
CA ARG A 4 32.98 -15.12 -1.47
C ARG A 4 32.13 -16.30 -1.00
N ARG A 5 31.02 -16.05 -0.31
CA ARG A 5 30.07 -17.09 0.13
C ARG A 5 29.34 -17.74 -1.04
N ALA A 6 29.01 -16.97 -2.08
CA ALA A 6 28.38 -17.49 -3.30
C ALA A 6 29.30 -18.45 -4.06
N LEU A 7 30.58 -18.09 -4.21
CA LEU A 7 31.59 -18.94 -4.85
C LEU A 7 31.79 -20.26 -4.09
N ILE A 8 31.87 -20.20 -2.76
CA ILE A 8 31.98 -21.40 -1.90
C ILE A 8 30.77 -22.32 -2.08
N ARG A 9 29.55 -21.78 -2.14
CA ARG A 9 28.34 -22.58 -2.39
C ARG A 9 28.34 -23.23 -3.78
N ALA A 10 28.85 -22.53 -4.79
CA ALA A 10 28.97 -23.05 -6.14
C ALA A 10 29.98 -24.20 -6.23
N SER A 11 31.09 -24.12 -5.48
CA SER A 11 32.15 -25.15 -5.46
C SER A 11 31.89 -26.34 -4.52
N GLN A 12 30.82 -26.32 -3.72
CA GLN A 12 30.51 -27.40 -2.77
C GLN A 12 30.08 -28.70 -3.46
N THR A 13 30.56 -29.83 -2.95
CA THR A 13 30.11 -31.17 -3.35
C THR A 13 28.69 -31.45 -2.87
N GLN A 14 28.04 -32.46 -3.44
CA GLN A 14 26.67 -32.83 -3.07
C GLN A 14 26.55 -33.20 -1.59
N GLU A 15 27.48 -34.00 -1.06
CA GLU A 15 27.52 -34.36 0.36
C GLU A 15 27.67 -33.13 1.27
N GLN A 16 28.50 -32.16 0.90
CA GLN A 16 28.66 -30.92 1.67
C GLN A 16 27.36 -30.08 1.69
N ARG A 17 26.62 -30.08 0.58
CA ARG A 17 25.32 -29.41 0.49
C ARG A 17 24.27 -30.12 1.33
N GLU A 18 24.27 -31.45 1.34
CA GLU A 18 23.35 -32.25 2.14
C GLU A 18 23.64 -32.12 3.63
N ALA A 19 24.91 -32.20 4.03
CA ALA A 19 25.33 -31.96 5.42
C ALA A 19 24.92 -30.56 5.89
N ALA A 20 25.14 -29.52 5.08
CA ALA A 20 24.72 -28.15 5.42
C ALA A 20 23.20 -27.98 5.52
N ARG A 21 22.42 -28.74 4.72
CA ARG A 21 20.95 -28.75 4.84
C ARG A 21 20.52 -29.44 6.13
N GLU A 22 21.17 -30.53 6.50
CA GLU A 22 20.83 -31.26 7.72
C GLU A 22 21.20 -30.48 8.98
N THR A 23 22.35 -29.80 9.01
CA THR A 23 22.68 -28.89 10.11
C THR A 23 21.66 -27.77 10.23
N ALA A 24 21.28 -27.11 9.12
CA ALA A 24 20.26 -26.07 9.13
C ALA A 24 18.89 -26.57 9.62
N ARG A 25 18.52 -27.83 9.28
CA ARG A 25 17.30 -28.48 9.79
C ARG A 25 17.36 -28.69 11.30
N VAL A 26 18.47 -29.24 11.80
CA VAL A 26 18.67 -29.50 13.24
C VAL A 26 18.70 -28.19 14.03
N GLU A 27 19.42 -27.18 13.55
CA GLU A 27 19.44 -25.84 14.16
C GLU A 27 18.05 -25.23 14.20
N THR A 28 17.27 -25.34 13.12
CA THR A 28 15.89 -24.85 13.10
C THR A 28 15.00 -25.60 14.08
N ARG A 29 15.19 -26.92 14.23
CA ARG A 29 14.49 -27.75 15.20
C ARG A 29 14.84 -27.35 16.64
N ASN A 30 16.12 -27.21 16.95
CA ASN A 30 16.59 -26.79 18.27
C ASN A 30 16.10 -25.38 18.60
N ARG A 31 16.18 -24.44 17.65
CA ARG A 31 15.66 -23.09 17.81
C ARG A 31 14.16 -23.08 18.07
N ARG A 32 13.39 -24.06 17.60
CA ARG A 32 11.95 -24.20 17.93
C ARG A 32 11.74 -24.84 19.30
N ALA A 33 12.51 -25.86 19.66
CA ALA A 33 12.41 -26.56 20.93
C ALA A 33 12.75 -25.66 22.12
N TYR A 34 13.78 -24.83 21.98
CA TYR A 34 14.32 -23.99 23.06
C TYR A 34 13.88 -22.53 22.98
N ARG A 35 12.76 -22.21 22.32
CA ARG A 35 12.23 -20.83 22.32
C ARG A 35 11.82 -20.43 23.72
N THR A 36 12.22 -19.23 24.13
CA THR A 36 11.69 -18.57 25.32
C THR A 36 10.20 -18.26 25.14
N ASP A 37 9.46 -18.13 26.23
CA ASP A 37 8.05 -17.75 26.16
C ASP A 37 7.84 -16.36 25.56
N GLU A 38 8.76 -15.43 25.79
CA GLU A 38 8.78 -14.12 25.15
C GLU A 38 8.87 -14.23 23.61
N GLN A 39 9.80 -15.04 23.10
CA GLN A 39 9.92 -15.27 21.65
C GLN A 39 8.66 -15.92 21.06
N ARG A 40 8.01 -16.82 21.80
CA ARG A 40 6.73 -17.42 21.37
C ARG A 40 5.61 -16.40 21.35
N ASN A 41 5.52 -15.55 22.36
CA ASN A 41 4.51 -14.50 22.47
C ASN A 41 4.70 -13.46 21.35
N ASN A 42 5.93 -13.03 21.09
CA ASN A 42 6.22 -12.10 19.98
C ASN A 42 5.83 -12.67 18.62
N LEU A 43 6.08 -13.96 18.36
CA LEU A 43 5.64 -14.63 17.13
C LEU A 43 4.11 -14.75 17.04
N ARG A 44 3.43 -15.00 18.16
CA ARG A 44 1.96 -15.05 18.22
C ARG A 44 1.35 -13.66 17.99
N SER A 45 1.90 -12.63 18.61
CA SER A 45 1.48 -11.24 18.41
C SER A 45 1.74 -10.80 16.96
N ALA A 46 2.91 -11.08 16.40
CA ALA A 46 3.19 -10.79 14.98
C ALA A 46 2.21 -11.50 14.03
N ARG A 47 1.84 -12.75 14.33
CA ARG A 47 0.81 -13.47 13.57
C ARG A 47 -0.58 -12.87 13.76
N ARG A 48 -0.97 -12.52 14.99
CA ARG A 48 -2.27 -11.88 15.26
C ARG A 48 -2.36 -10.54 14.56
N ASN A 49 -1.37 -9.66 14.72
CA ASN A 49 -1.37 -8.37 14.06
C ASN A 49 -1.45 -8.52 12.53
N GLY A 50 -0.77 -9.52 11.96
CA GLY A 50 -0.89 -9.84 10.53
C GLY A 50 -2.29 -10.31 10.11
N LEU A 51 -2.98 -11.10 10.95
CA LEU A 51 -4.35 -11.57 10.70
C LEU A 51 -5.41 -10.49 11.00
N GLU A 52 -5.20 -9.66 12.01
CA GLU A 52 -6.11 -8.59 12.43
C GLU A 52 -6.14 -7.46 11.38
N MET A 53 -4.99 -7.19 10.77
CA MET A 53 -4.84 -6.30 9.63
C MET A 53 -5.44 -6.87 8.33
N GLU A 54 -5.78 -8.16 8.28
CA GLU A 54 -6.52 -8.81 7.19
C GLU A 54 -8.01 -8.99 7.53
N SER A 55 -8.37 -8.94 8.82
CA SER A 55 -9.71 -9.25 9.33
C SER A 55 -10.64 -8.03 9.42
N THR A 56 -10.12 -6.80 9.32
CA THR A 56 -10.96 -5.60 9.35
C THR A 56 -11.66 -5.44 8.00
N ASP A 57 -12.95 -5.79 7.95
CA ASP A 57 -13.76 -5.62 6.76
C ASP A 57 -13.87 -4.12 6.42
N LEU A 58 -13.29 -3.71 5.30
CA LEU A 58 -13.33 -2.33 4.82
C LEU A 58 -14.66 -1.98 4.11
N ASN A 59 -15.58 -2.93 3.94
CA ASN A 59 -16.89 -2.65 3.35
C ASN A 59 -17.59 -1.53 4.10
N ARG A 60 -17.76 -0.39 3.44
CA ARG A 60 -18.38 0.83 3.98
C ARG A 60 -17.64 1.45 5.18
N ALA A 61 -16.39 1.07 5.45
CA ALA A 61 -15.61 1.65 6.54
C ALA A 61 -15.46 3.18 6.43
N ALA A 62 -15.49 3.74 5.21
CA ALA A 62 -15.51 5.19 5.00
C ALA A 62 -16.76 5.88 5.55
N PHE A 63 -17.90 5.18 5.63
CA PHE A 63 -19.16 5.72 6.18
C PHE A 63 -19.34 5.41 7.67
N LEU A 64 -18.66 4.37 8.17
CA LEU A 64 -18.71 3.91 9.55
C LEU A 64 -17.30 3.97 10.15
N TYR A 65 -16.77 5.19 10.24
CA TYR A 65 -15.41 5.41 10.73
C TYR A 65 -15.29 5.01 12.21
N ASP A 66 -14.33 4.13 12.52
CA ASP A 66 -13.97 3.74 13.88
C ASP A 66 -12.54 4.23 14.19
N CYS A 67 -12.43 5.18 15.12
CA CYS A 67 -11.14 5.78 15.48
C CYS A 67 -10.19 4.82 16.24
N THR A 68 -10.66 3.64 16.64
CA THR A 68 -9.82 2.62 17.28
C THR A 68 -9.03 1.78 16.27
N ILE A 69 -9.41 1.82 14.99
CA ILE A 69 -8.71 1.13 13.91
C ILE A 69 -7.67 2.06 13.29
N ASP A 70 -6.40 1.64 13.30
CA ASP A 70 -5.36 2.32 12.52
C ASP A 70 -5.43 1.89 11.05
N TYR A 71 -6.30 2.57 10.29
CA TYR A 71 -6.47 2.32 8.86
C TYR A 71 -5.19 2.54 8.04
N SER A 72 -4.23 3.34 8.54
CA SER A 72 -2.97 3.64 7.83
C SER A 72 -2.08 2.41 7.67
N LEU A 73 -2.20 1.45 8.61
CA LEU A 73 -1.45 0.20 8.56
C LEU A 73 -2.14 -0.85 7.68
N HIS A 74 -3.41 -0.66 7.34
CA HIS A 74 -4.18 -1.66 6.60
C HIS A 74 -3.67 -1.80 5.16
N ARG A 75 -3.37 -3.03 4.72
CA ARG A 75 -2.70 -3.30 3.43
C ARG A 75 -3.46 -2.77 2.22
N LEU A 76 -4.79 -2.77 2.29
CA LEU A 76 -5.66 -2.28 1.21
C LEU A 76 -5.87 -0.75 1.23
N VAL A 77 -5.51 -0.07 2.32
CA VAL A 77 -5.62 1.39 2.44
C VAL A 77 -4.31 2.01 1.94
N CYS A 78 -4.17 2.09 0.62
CA CYS A 78 -3.03 2.75 -0.02
C CYS A 78 -3.54 3.91 -0.89
N ILE A 79 -3.54 5.13 -0.33
CA ILE A 79 -3.99 6.34 -1.04
C ILE A 79 -2.92 6.80 -2.05
N GLY A 80 -1.64 6.55 -1.75
CA GLY A 80 -0.50 7.00 -2.55
C GLY A 80 -0.17 8.49 -2.37
N PRO A 81 0.87 8.99 -3.05
CA PRO A 81 1.22 10.41 -3.03
C PRO A 81 0.22 11.28 -3.81
N MET A 82 0.21 12.57 -3.50
CA MET A 82 -0.53 13.58 -4.24
C MET A 82 0.38 14.20 -5.32
N ASP A 83 0.63 13.45 -6.38
CA ASP A 83 1.61 13.78 -7.43
C ASP A 83 1.00 13.89 -8.84
N VAL A 84 -0.31 13.69 -8.95
CA VAL A 84 -1.02 13.78 -10.22
C VAL A 84 -1.52 15.21 -10.41
N VAL A 85 -1.15 15.87 -11.51
CA VAL A 85 -1.67 17.19 -11.84
C VAL A 85 -3.07 17.07 -12.45
N CYS A 86 -4.04 17.79 -11.88
CA CYS A 86 -5.38 17.89 -12.43
C CYS A 86 -5.38 18.73 -13.71
N GLN A 87 -5.95 18.20 -14.80
CA GLN A 87 -6.04 18.91 -16.08
C GLN A 87 -6.98 20.12 -16.06
N HIS A 88 -7.90 20.16 -15.10
CA HIS A 88 -8.92 21.20 -15.01
C HIS A 88 -8.49 22.39 -14.15
N CYS A 89 -7.91 22.15 -12.97
CA CYS A 89 -7.50 23.21 -12.04
C CYS A 89 -5.99 23.40 -11.94
N GLY A 90 -5.18 22.46 -12.45
CA GLY A 90 -3.71 22.51 -12.35
C GLY A 90 -3.16 22.18 -10.95
N GLU A 91 -4.02 21.88 -9.97
CA GLU A 91 -3.59 21.46 -8.64
C GLU A 91 -3.20 19.97 -8.60
N LEU A 92 -2.41 19.59 -7.60
CA LEU A 92 -2.06 18.19 -7.35
C LEU A 92 -3.26 17.45 -6.75
N LYS A 93 -3.44 16.20 -7.16
CA LYS A 93 -4.51 15.30 -6.71
C LYS A 93 -3.95 13.89 -6.49
N PHE A 94 -4.72 13.05 -5.80
CA PHE A 94 -4.39 11.63 -5.70
C PHE A 94 -4.71 10.90 -7.01
N ALA A 95 -3.96 9.85 -7.32
CA ALA A 95 -4.18 9.05 -8.52
C ALA A 95 -5.57 8.39 -8.55
N GLY A 96 -6.09 7.96 -7.39
CA GLY A 96 -7.41 7.34 -7.25
C GLY A 96 -8.56 8.33 -6.99
N GLU A 97 -8.29 9.64 -7.01
CA GLU A 97 -9.31 10.64 -6.71
C GLU A 97 -10.35 10.75 -7.84
N THR A 98 -11.63 10.75 -7.47
CA THR A 98 -12.73 10.95 -8.43
C THR A 98 -12.57 12.28 -9.18
N SER A 99 -12.71 12.23 -10.50
CA SER A 99 -12.68 13.42 -11.34
C SER A 99 -13.61 14.51 -10.81
N GLY A 100 -13.07 15.71 -10.64
CA GLY A 100 -13.83 16.86 -10.16
C GLY A 100 -13.78 17.11 -8.65
N LEU A 101 -13.30 16.19 -7.81
CA LEU A 101 -13.17 16.43 -6.37
C LEU A 101 -12.14 17.53 -6.05
N CYS A 102 -10.95 17.47 -6.63
CA CYS A 102 -9.94 18.55 -6.58
C CYS A 102 -10.43 19.86 -7.20
N CYS A 103 -11.47 19.80 -8.03
CA CYS A 103 -12.03 20.95 -8.75
C CYS A 103 -13.20 21.61 -8.00
N LEU A 104 -13.77 20.94 -7.00
CA LEU A 104 -14.97 21.37 -6.28
C LEU A 104 -14.77 22.71 -5.56
N SER A 105 -13.51 23.10 -5.28
CA SER A 105 -13.16 24.40 -4.70
C SER A 105 -13.16 25.56 -5.71
N GLY A 106 -13.67 25.37 -6.93
CA GLY A 106 -14.01 26.47 -7.85
C GLY A 106 -12.86 27.00 -8.72
N LYS A 107 -11.65 26.44 -8.66
CA LYS A 107 -10.52 26.85 -9.50
C LYS A 107 -10.45 26.07 -10.82
N VAL A 108 -11.59 25.78 -11.44
CA VAL A 108 -11.61 25.13 -12.74
C VAL A 108 -11.29 26.15 -13.82
N LYS A 109 -10.24 25.89 -14.60
CA LYS A 109 -9.99 26.60 -15.85
C LYS A 109 -10.97 26.08 -16.90
N LEU A 110 -12.17 26.65 -16.92
CA LEU A 110 -13.12 26.39 -17.99
C LEU A 110 -12.60 27.04 -19.28
N SER A 111 -12.72 26.32 -20.39
CA SER A 111 -12.55 26.92 -21.71
C SER A 111 -13.52 28.10 -21.84
N LEU A 112 -13.06 29.20 -22.43
CA LEU A 112 -13.94 30.31 -22.80
C LEU A 112 -15.07 29.74 -23.67
N LEU A 113 -16.30 29.90 -23.22
CA LEU A 113 -17.46 29.53 -24.02
C LEU A 113 -17.44 30.37 -25.29
N VAL A 114 -17.57 29.72 -26.44
CA VAL A 114 -17.82 30.44 -27.69
C VAL A 114 -19.14 31.18 -27.51
N PRO A 115 -19.19 32.50 -27.79
CA PRO A 115 -20.44 33.23 -27.71
C PRO A 115 -21.48 32.55 -28.59
N PRO A 116 -22.74 32.44 -28.13
CA PRO A 116 -23.76 31.78 -28.91
C PRO A 116 -23.95 32.50 -30.26
N PRO A 117 -24.20 31.76 -31.36
CA PRO A 117 -24.43 32.37 -32.67
C PRO A 117 -25.66 33.31 -32.62
N GLU A 118 -25.65 34.38 -33.40
CA GLU A 118 -26.86 35.22 -33.58
C GLU A 118 -28.00 34.35 -34.15
N PRO A 119 -29.24 34.43 -33.62
CA PRO A 119 -29.84 35.45 -32.74
C PRO A 119 -29.80 35.13 -31.21
N LEU A 120 -29.16 34.04 -30.79
CA LEU A 120 -29.19 33.57 -29.39
C LEU A 120 -28.43 34.47 -28.41
N CYS A 121 -27.53 35.33 -28.91
CA CYS A 121 -26.80 36.32 -28.10
C CYS A 121 -27.72 37.26 -27.31
N PHE A 122 -28.91 37.60 -27.84
CA PHE A 122 -29.86 38.48 -27.15
C PHE A 122 -30.53 37.81 -25.93
N MET A 123 -30.57 36.47 -25.88
CA MET A 123 -31.25 35.74 -24.79
C MET A 123 -30.37 35.57 -23.54
N ALA A 124 -29.07 35.85 -23.62
CA ALA A 124 -28.09 35.64 -22.55
C ALA A 124 -27.85 36.89 -21.66
N LYS A 125 -28.66 37.95 -21.79
CA LYS A 125 -28.50 39.24 -21.08
C LYS A 125 -29.54 39.51 -19.97
N HIS A 126 -30.28 38.49 -19.53
CA HIS A 126 -31.17 38.56 -18.36
C HIS A 126 -30.56 37.84 -17.16
#